data_AF-A0A2S8WP98-F1
#
_entry.id   AF-A0A2S8WP98-F1
#
_cell.length_a   1.000
_cell.length_b   1.000
_cell.length_c   1.000
_cell.angle_alpha   90.00
_cell.angle_beta   90.00
_cell.angle_gamma   90.00
#
_symmetry.space_group_name_H-M   'P 1'
#
loop_
_entity.id
_entity.type
_entity.pdbx_description
1 polymer ?
#
loop_
_entity_poly.entity_id
_entity_poly.type
_entity_poly.pdbx_seq_one_letter_code
_entity_poly.pdbx_strand_id
1 'polypeptide(L)'
;MGWLTASTILDLLAGILVSCALALFLINGVRLSIIDLRTRLLPNAIIFPWFVSSLILLGAAALCAGEPERLLRSLTGAGILFGGYLLVHFLVPGGMGLGDVKLAAVLGLYLGFVSWAHLFIATVLAFILGAGVSAMLLLSKRMNLRSSVAFGPFMLSGAAIAVTVSF
;
A
#
# COMPACT_ATOMS: atom_id res chain seq x y z
N MET A 1 -19.00 -34.04 -17.52
CA MET A 1 -19.21 -32.97 -16.52
C MET A 1 -18.38 -33.23 -15.27
N GLY A 2 -17.05 -33.26 -15.36
CA GLY A 2 -16.23 -33.48 -14.17
C GLY A 2 -14.74 -33.59 -14.46
N TRP A 3 -14.02 -32.47 -14.35
CA TRP A 3 -12.55 -32.45 -14.30
C TRP A 3 -12.01 -31.23 -13.51
N LEU A 4 -12.77 -30.69 -12.55
CA LEU A 4 -12.19 -29.77 -11.58
C LEU A 4 -11.36 -30.61 -10.61
N THR A 5 -10.04 -30.67 -10.81
CA THR A 5 -9.15 -31.26 -9.81
C THR A 5 -9.17 -30.38 -8.55
N ALA A 6 -8.88 -30.96 -7.39
CA ALA A 6 -8.82 -30.20 -6.14
C ALA A 6 -7.85 -29.01 -6.23
N SER A 7 -6.77 -29.13 -7.02
CA SER A 7 -5.86 -28.03 -7.33
C SER A 7 -6.55 -26.86 -8.05
N THR A 8 -7.36 -27.13 -9.08
CA THR A 8 -8.08 -26.07 -9.81
C THR A 8 -9.04 -25.29 -8.91
N ILE A 9 -9.66 -25.95 -7.93
CA ILE A 9 -10.55 -25.28 -6.97
C ILE A 9 -9.73 -24.37 -6.05
N LEU A 10 -8.58 -24.83 -5.55
CA LEU A 10 -7.70 -24.04 -4.69
C LEU A 10 -7.11 -22.83 -5.43
N ASP A 11 -6.72 -22.98 -6.68
CA ASP A 11 -6.23 -21.89 -7.53
C ASP A 11 -7.32 -20.83 -7.77
N LEU A 12 -8.55 -21.27 -8.02
CA LEU A 12 -9.69 -20.37 -8.18
C LEU A 12 -9.98 -19.60 -6.88
N LEU A 13 -9.94 -20.29 -5.73
CA LEU A 13 -10.11 -19.67 -4.43
C LEU A 13 -9.01 -18.64 -4.14
N ALA A 14 -7.75 -18.96 -4.45
CA ALA A 14 -6.64 -18.02 -4.33
C ALA A 14 -6.87 -16.77 -5.19
N GLY A 15 -7.31 -16.94 -6.44
CA GLY A 15 -7.63 -15.84 -7.34
C GLY A 15 -8.78 -14.95 -6.83
N ILE A 16 -9.83 -15.54 -6.26
CA ILE A 16 -10.94 -14.81 -5.64
C ILE A 16 -10.46 -14.01 -4.42
N LEU A 17 -9.67 -14.63 -3.55
CA LEU A 17 -9.13 -13.98 -2.35
C LEU A 17 -8.23 -12.78 -2.69
N VAL A 18 -7.36 -12.91 -3.69
CA VAL A 18 -6.54 -11.80 -4.19
C VAL A 18 -7.42 -10.70 -4.78
N SER A 19 -8.45 -11.06 -5.54
CA SER A 19 -9.38 -10.10 -6.13
C SER A 19 -10.16 -9.31 -5.05
N CYS A 20 -10.60 -9.99 -3.97
CA CYS A 20 -11.17 -9.34 -2.80
C CYS A 20 -10.18 -8.40 -2.11
N ALA A 21 -8.91 -8.80 -1.98
CA ALA A 21 -7.88 -7.94 -1.42
C ALA A 21 -7.66 -6.69 -2.28
N LEU A 22 -7.61 -6.82 -3.60
CA LEU A 22 -7.48 -5.69 -4.53
C LEU A 22 -8.71 -4.78 -4.50
N ALA A 23 -9.92 -5.33 -4.37
CA ALA A 23 -11.12 -4.52 -4.18
C ALA A 23 -11.05 -3.70 -2.88
N LEU A 24 -10.60 -4.30 -1.77
CA LEU A 24 -10.35 -3.57 -0.52
C LEU A 24 -9.30 -2.48 -0.69
N PHE A 25 -8.24 -2.73 -1.47
CA PHE A 25 -7.23 -1.73 -1.78
C PHE A 25 -7.84 -0.52 -2.49
N LEU A 26 -8.65 -0.75 -3.53
CA LEU A 26 -9.27 0.33 -4.29
C LEU A 26 -10.26 1.14 -3.43
N ILE A 27 -11.13 0.45 -2.69
CA ILE A 27 -12.16 1.10 -1.86
C ILE A 27 -11.51 1.94 -0.76
N ASN A 28 -10.60 1.35 0.02
CA ASN A 28 -9.95 2.06 1.12
C ASN A 28 -8.93 3.08 0.62
N GLY A 29 -8.23 2.81 -0.49
CA GLY A 29 -7.31 3.73 -1.12
C GLY A 29 -8.00 5.01 -1.59
N VAL A 30 -9.12 4.91 -2.32
CA VAL A 30 -9.91 6.07 -2.72
C VAL A 30 -10.44 6.81 -1.49
N ARG A 31 -11.02 6.09 -0.52
CA ARG A 31 -11.58 6.69 0.70
C ARG A 31 -10.52 7.44 1.50
N LEU A 32 -9.36 6.84 1.74
CA LEU A 32 -8.25 7.47 2.48
C LEU A 32 -7.63 8.62 1.68
N SER A 33 -7.52 8.52 0.36
CA SER A 33 -7.03 9.62 -0.48
C SER A 33 -7.93 10.86 -0.35
N ILE A 34 -9.26 10.67 -0.36
CA ILE A 34 -10.22 11.76 -0.17
C ILE A 34 -10.12 12.35 1.24
N ILE A 35 -10.03 11.51 2.27
CA ILE A 35 -9.92 11.97 3.67
C ILE A 35 -8.60 12.72 3.87
N ASP A 36 -7.49 12.22 3.34
CA ASP A 36 -6.17 12.82 3.48
C ASP A 36 -6.09 14.18 2.76
N LEU A 37 -6.63 14.28 1.54
CA LEU A 37 -6.71 15.56 0.83
C LEU A 37 -7.56 16.61 1.55
N ARG A 38 -8.61 16.19 2.27
CA ARG A 38 -9.52 17.11 2.97
C ARG A 38 -9.04 17.48 4.37
N THR A 39 -8.49 16.52 5.10
CA THR A 39 -8.25 16.63 6.54
C THR A 39 -6.80 16.40 6.95
N ARG A 40 -5.95 15.91 6.03
CA ARG A 40 -4.54 15.55 6.30
C ARG A 40 -4.39 14.55 7.45
N LEU A 41 -5.40 13.70 7.62
CA LEU A 41 -5.46 12.69 8.67
C LEU A 41 -5.80 11.34 8.03
N LEU A 42 -5.08 10.31 8.48
CA LEU A 42 -5.34 8.94 8.11
C LEU A 42 -5.87 8.17 9.33
N PRO A 43 -7.19 7.96 9.44
CA PRO A 43 -7.80 7.42 10.64
C PRO A 43 -7.45 5.93 10.84
N ASN A 44 -6.99 5.59 12.05
CA ASN A 44 -6.69 4.22 12.44
C ASN A 44 -7.91 3.28 12.31
N ALA A 45 -9.13 3.82 12.45
CA ALA A 45 -10.38 3.08 12.27
C ALA A 45 -10.57 2.52 10.85
N ILE A 46 -9.83 3.04 9.85
CA ILE A 46 -9.81 2.48 8.49
C ILE A 46 -8.53 1.66 8.28
N ILE A 47 -7.37 2.21 8.66
CA ILE A 47 -6.08 1.56 8.40
C ILE A 47 -5.97 0.21 9.12
N PHE A 48 -6.36 0.12 10.39
CA PHE A 48 -6.18 -1.10 11.17
C PHE A 48 -7.06 -2.26 10.65
N PRO A 49 -8.39 -2.08 10.44
CA PRO A 49 -9.21 -3.12 9.82
C PRO A 49 -8.73 -3.47 8.42
N TRP A 50 -8.24 -2.49 7.65
CA TRP A 50 -7.71 -2.74 6.31
C TRP A 50 -6.44 -3.60 6.36
N PHE A 51 -5.51 -3.32 7.27
CA PHE A 51 -4.31 -4.14 7.49
C PHE A 51 -4.67 -5.59 7.83
N VAL A 52 -5.52 -5.78 8.83
CA VAL A 52 -5.92 -7.12 9.30
C VAL A 52 -6.65 -7.90 8.20
N SER A 53 -7.61 -7.27 7.52
CA SER A 53 -8.36 -7.91 6.43
C SER A 53 -7.44 -8.28 5.25
N SER A 54 -6.50 -7.41 4.89
CA SER A 54 -5.55 -7.68 3.81
C SER A 54 -4.60 -8.82 4.17
N LEU A 55 -4.12 -8.87 5.41
CA LEU A 55 -3.26 -9.95 5.89
C LEU A 55 -3.98 -11.29 5.83
N ILE A 56 -5.25 -11.35 6.25
CA ILE A 56 -6.06 -12.58 6.20
C ILE A 56 -6.29 -13.00 4.74
N LEU A 57 -6.72 -12.09 3.86
CA LEU A 57 -7.02 -12.42 2.48
C LEU A 57 -5.77 -12.85 1.69
N LEU A 58 -4.68 -12.09 1.78
CA LEU A 58 -3.43 -12.39 1.08
C LEU A 58 -2.75 -13.63 1.67
N GLY A 59 -2.82 -13.82 2.99
CA GLY A 59 -2.31 -15.02 3.65
C GLY A 59 -3.08 -16.27 3.26
N ALA A 60 -4.42 -16.22 3.26
CA ALA A 60 -5.25 -17.31 2.79
C ALA A 60 -5.00 -17.61 1.30
N ALA A 61 -4.86 -16.57 0.47
CA ALA A 61 -4.55 -16.74 -0.95
C ALA A 61 -3.20 -17.45 -1.17
N ALA A 62 -2.14 -17.05 -0.43
CA ALA A 62 -0.84 -17.70 -0.49
C ALA A 62 -0.90 -19.17 -0.10
N LEU A 63 -1.65 -19.51 0.96
CA LEU A 63 -1.81 -20.89 1.41
C LEU A 63 -2.62 -21.73 0.43
N CYS A 64 -3.69 -21.18 -0.16
CA CYS A 64 -4.47 -21.87 -1.19
C CYS A 64 -3.64 -22.12 -2.47
N ALA A 65 -2.77 -21.18 -2.85
CA ALA A 65 -1.87 -21.33 -4.00
C ALA A 65 -0.66 -22.25 -3.72
N GLY A 66 -0.45 -22.68 -2.47
CA GLY A 66 0.73 -23.48 -2.10
C GLY A 66 2.04 -22.69 -2.05
N GLU A 67 1.96 -21.35 -1.92
CA GLU A 67 3.09 -20.41 -2.00
C GLU A 67 3.26 -19.63 -0.67
N PRO A 68 3.56 -20.30 0.47
CA PRO A 68 3.67 -19.65 1.78
C PRO A 68 4.78 -18.58 1.84
N GLU A 69 5.78 -18.64 0.96
CA GLU A 69 6.80 -17.62 0.80
C GLU A 69 6.23 -16.25 0.44
N ARG A 70 5.08 -16.18 -0.24
CA ARG A 70 4.40 -14.91 -0.54
C ARG A 70 3.87 -14.24 0.71
N LEU A 71 3.41 -15.01 1.69
CA LEU A 71 2.99 -14.48 2.99
C LEU A 71 4.19 -13.92 3.75
N LEU A 72 5.31 -14.65 3.79
CA LEU A 72 6.55 -14.16 4.40
C LEU A 72 7.04 -12.88 3.72
N ARG A 73 7.00 -12.84 2.38
CA ARG A 73 7.36 -11.63 1.60
C ARG A 73 6.42 -10.46 1.86
N SER A 74 5.12 -10.72 2.04
CA SER A 74 4.13 -9.69 2.40
C SER A 74 4.42 -9.09 3.79
N LEU A 75 4.67 -9.94 4.79
CA LEU A 75 4.97 -9.51 6.15
C LEU A 75 6.30 -8.75 6.24
N THR A 76 7.33 -9.25 5.56
CA THR A 76 8.63 -8.56 5.47
C THR A 76 8.50 -7.25 4.70
N GLY A 77 7.74 -7.21 3.60
CA GLY A 77 7.43 -5.98 2.88
C GLY A 77 6.71 -4.94 3.74
N ALA A 78 5.73 -5.37 4.53
CA ALA A 78 5.05 -4.53 5.52
C ALA A 78 6.02 -3.97 6.57
N GLY A 79 6.90 -4.83 7.12
CA GLY A 79 7.91 -4.42 8.08
C GLY A 79 8.93 -3.43 7.50
N ILE A 80 9.39 -3.65 6.27
CA ILE A 80 10.36 -2.78 5.57
C ILE A 80 9.74 -1.41 5.33
N LEU A 81 8.53 -1.34 4.77
CA LEU A 81 7.90 -0.04 4.50
C LEU A 81 7.50 0.68 5.79
N PHE A 82 6.95 -0.03 6.77
CA PHE A 82 6.66 0.55 8.09
C PHE A 82 7.94 1.10 8.74
N GLY A 83 8.99 0.30 8.82
CA GLY A 83 10.26 0.68 9.45
C GLY A 83 10.94 1.83 8.70
N GLY A 84 10.98 1.80 7.37
CA GLY A 84 11.55 2.85 6.55
C GLY A 84 10.82 4.18 6.72
N TYR A 85 9.48 4.15 6.68
CA TYR A 85 8.67 5.36 6.88
C TYR A 85 8.73 5.85 8.33
N LEU A 86 8.80 4.95 9.31
CA LEU A 86 9.00 5.30 10.72
C LEU A 86 10.35 5.98 10.95
N LEU A 87 11.40 5.49 10.30
CA LEU A 87 12.74 6.10 10.33
C LEU A 87 12.70 7.50 9.72
N VAL A 88 12.03 7.69 8.58
CA VAL A 88 11.83 9.03 7.99
C VAL A 88 11.06 9.95 8.93
N HIS A 89 10.01 9.46 9.58
CA HIS A 89 9.22 10.24 10.55
C HIS A 89 10.08 10.75 11.73
N PHE A 90 11.00 9.92 12.25
CA PHE A 90 11.90 10.31 13.32
C PHE A 90 13.05 11.21 12.87
N LEU A 91 13.62 10.97 11.69
CA LEU A 91 14.76 11.74 11.18
C LEU A 91 14.36 13.09 10.58
N VAL A 92 13.11 13.23 10.11
CA VAL A 92 12.61 14.44 9.46
C VAL A 92 11.39 14.97 10.23
N PRO A 93 11.60 15.74 11.32
CA PRO A 93 10.52 16.32 12.10
C PRO A 93 9.57 17.15 11.23
N GLY A 94 8.29 16.81 11.24
CA GLY A 94 7.25 17.47 10.43
C GLY A 94 7.25 17.09 8.94
N GLY A 95 8.11 16.17 8.50
CA GLY A 95 8.15 15.70 7.11
C GLY A 95 7.02 14.74 6.76
N MET A 96 6.64 13.85 7.69
CA MET A 96 5.66 12.79 7.45
C MET A 96 4.84 12.49 8.71
N GLY A 97 3.55 12.18 8.55
CA GLY A 97 2.67 11.84 9.67
C GLY A 97 2.74 10.37 10.06
N LEU A 98 2.44 10.05 11.33
CA LEU A 98 2.31 8.64 11.77
C LEU A 98 1.22 7.87 11.02
N GLY A 99 0.25 8.57 10.43
CA GLY A 99 -0.75 7.97 9.54
C GLY A 99 -0.12 7.35 8.30
N ASP A 100 0.82 8.06 7.67
CA ASP A 100 1.53 7.61 6.47
C ASP A 100 2.39 6.37 6.77
N VAL A 101 3.05 6.35 7.94
CA VAL A 101 3.84 5.21 8.41
C VAL A 101 2.98 3.94 8.52
N LYS A 102 1.75 4.06 9.05
CA LYS A 102 0.83 2.91 9.15
C LYS A 102 0.25 2.51 7.80
N LEU A 103 -0.03 3.47 6.92
CA LEU A 103 -0.41 3.19 5.55
C LEU A 103 0.70 2.44 4.81
N ALA A 104 1.97 2.80 5.02
CA ALA A 104 3.12 2.12 4.45
C ALA A 104 3.16 0.63 4.81
N ALA A 105 2.79 0.27 6.05
CA ALA A 105 2.67 -1.13 6.46
C ALA A 105 1.63 -1.89 5.62
N VAL A 106 0.46 -1.28 5.38
CA VAL A 106 -0.58 -1.88 4.53
C VAL A 106 -0.09 -2.03 3.10
N LEU A 107 0.50 -0.99 2.51
CA LEU A 107 1.05 -1.05 1.16
C LEU A 107 2.14 -2.12 1.03
N GLY A 108 2.95 -2.30 2.08
CA GLY A 108 4.00 -3.31 2.11
C GLY A 108 3.46 -4.73 2.08
N LEU A 109 2.28 -4.99 2.64
CA LEU A 109 1.59 -6.29 2.49
C LEU A 109 1.29 -6.55 1.01
N TYR A 110 0.63 -5.61 0.33
CA TYR A 110 0.25 -5.77 -1.07
C TYR A 110 1.46 -5.87 -2.00
N LEU A 111 2.42 -4.96 -1.86
CA LEU A 111 3.57 -4.90 -2.73
C LEU A 111 4.52 -6.08 -2.49
N GLY A 112 4.73 -6.44 -1.22
CA GLY A 112 5.47 -7.64 -0.83
C GLY A 112 4.77 -8.91 -1.32
N PHE A 113 3.44 -8.96 -1.38
CA PHE A 113 2.72 -10.11 -1.95
C PHE A 113 3.03 -10.29 -3.45
N VAL A 114 3.17 -9.19 -4.20
CA VAL A 114 3.44 -9.21 -5.64
C VAL A 114 4.91 -9.50 -5.95
N SER A 115 5.83 -8.60 -5.59
CA SER A 115 7.27 -8.83 -5.70
C SER A 115 8.12 -7.74 -5.01
N TRP A 116 9.39 -8.04 -4.76
CA TRP A 116 10.36 -7.07 -4.25
C TRP A 116 10.53 -5.85 -5.17
N ALA A 117 10.50 -6.06 -6.48
CA ALA A 117 10.61 -4.98 -7.47
C ALA A 117 9.42 -4.01 -7.34
N HIS A 118 8.20 -4.53 -7.16
CA HIS A 118 7.01 -3.70 -6.97
C HIS A 118 7.09 -2.85 -5.70
N LEU A 119 7.62 -3.41 -4.60
CA LEU A 119 7.84 -2.68 -3.36
C LEU A 119 8.79 -1.49 -3.58
N PHE A 120 9.92 -1.73 -4.25
CA PHE A 120 10.90 -0.68 -4.53
C PHE A 120 10.34 0.39 -5.49
N ILE A 121 9.75 -0.04 -6.60
CA ILE A 121 9.19 0.86 -7.63
C ILE A 121 8.07 1.72 -7.04
N ALA A 122 7.13 1.13 -6.30
CA ALA A 122 6.06 1.89 -5.65
C ALA A 122 6.60 2.93 -4.66
N THR A 123 7.64 2.58 -3.90
CA THR A 123 8.27 3.51 -2.95
C THR A 123 8.91 4.68 -3.69
N VAL A 124 9.70 4.40 -4.72
CA VAL A 124 10.33 5.44 -5.55
C VAL A 124 9.27 6.32 -6.22
N LEU A 125 8.23 5.73 -6.81
CA LEU A 125 7.12 6.48 -7.42
C LEU A 125 6.39 7.36 -6.41
N ALA A 126 6.12 6.86 -5.19
CA ALA A 126 5.49 7.65 -4.14
C ALA A 126 6.30 8.91 -3.81
N PHE A 127 7.63 8.77 -3.66
CA PHE A 127 8.52 9.90 -3.40
C PHE A 127 8.62 10.85 -4.60
N ILE A 128 8.71 10.34 -5.83
CA ILE A 128 8.78 11.18 -7.04
C ILE A 128 7.48 11.99 -7.20
N LEU A 129 6.32 11.34 -7.08
CA LEU A 129 5.02 12.00 -7.20
C LEU A 129 4.83 13.03 -6.08
N GLY A 130 5.12 12.65 -4.84
CA GLY A 130 5.03 13.54 -3.69
C GLY A 130 5.97 14.74 -3.79
N ALA A 131 7.23 14.52 -4.17
CA ALA A 131 8.21 15.59 -4.35
C ALA A 131 7.82 16.52 -5.52
N GLY A 132 7.40 15.97 -6.65
CA GLY A 132 6.99 16.73 -7.83
C GLY A 132 5.80 17.65 -7.55
N VAL A 133 4.75 17.14 -6.92
CA VAL A 133 3.57 17.95 -6.59
C VAL A 133 3.88 18.97 -5.50
N SER A 134 4.66 18.60 -4.48
CA SER A 134 5.10 19.54 -3.44
C SER A 134 5.92 20.68 -4.02
N ALA A 135 6.86 20.38 -4.93
CA ALA A 135 7.67 21.37 -5.62
C ALA A 135 6.80 22.28 -6.50
N MET A 136 5.85 21.74 -7.26
CA MET A 136 4.94 22.51 -8.10
C MET A 136 4.08 23.49 -7.26
N LEU A 137 3.58 23.04 -6.11
CA LEU A 137 2.77 23.88 -5.20
C LEU A 137 3.59 25.00 -4.55
N LEU A 138 4.85 24.72 -4.20
CA LEU A 138 5.80 25.72 -3.72
C LEU A 138 6.12 26.75 -4.80
N LEU A 139 6.44 26.31 -6.02
CA LEU A 139 6.73 27.20 -7.16
C LEU A 139 5.53 28.05 -7.56
N SER A 140 4.32 27.48 -7.45
CA SER A 140 3.06 28.19 -7.72
C SER A 140 2.65 29.16 -6.59
N LYS A 141 3.47 29.30 -5.53
CA LYS A 141 3.18 30.09 -4.32
C LYS A 141 1.84 29.75 -3.64
N ARG A 142 1.32 28.54 -3.89
CA ARG A 142 0.08 28.05 -3.26
C ARG A 142 0.34 27.41 -1.90
N MET A 143 1.59 27.14 -1.58
CA MET A 143 2.05 26.61 -0.29
C MET A 143 3.35 27.30 0.13
N ASN A 144 3.56 27.41 1.45
CA ASN A 144 4.83 27.82 2.04
C ASN A 144 5.60 26.58 2.51
N LEU A 145 6.91 26.73 2.73
CA LEU A 145 7.79 25.65 3.24
C LEU A 145 7.34 25.04 4.58
N ARG A 146 6.45 25.72 5.33
CA ARG A 146 5.87 25.22 6.58
C ARG A 146 4.54 24.46 6.39
N SER A 147 4.03 24.40 5.16
CA SER A 147 2.73 23.79 4.87
C SER A 147 2.89 22.29 4.65
N SER A 148 2.23 21.48 5.47
CA SER A 148 2.23 20.02 5.34
C SER A 148 1.41 19.56 4.11
N VAL A 149 1.97 18.63 3.33
CA VAL A 149 1.33 18.02 2.16
C VAL A 149 0.74 16.66 2.56
N ALA A 150 -0.47 16.36 2.08
CA ALA A 150 -1.10 15.05 2.18
C ALA A 150 -0.32 14.01 1.36
N PHE A 151 0.46 13.14 2.01
CA PHE A 151 1.37 12.19 1.34
C PHE A 151 0.66 10.88 0.95
N GLY A 152 -0.41 10.52 1.65
CA GLY A 152 -1.17 9.27 1.44
C GLY A 152 -1.62 9.04 -0.01
N PRO A 153 -2.21 10.03 -0.71
CA PRO A 153 -2.60 9.89 -2.11
C PRO A 153 -1.43 9.50 -3.02
N PHE A 154 -0.23 10.08 -2.82
CA PHE A 154 0.93 9.77 -3.65
C PHE A 154 1.46 8.37 -3.39
N MET A 155 1.44 7.92 -2.13
CA MET A 155 1.76 6.53 -1.79
C MET A 155 0.80 5.55 -2.46
N LEU A 156 -0.50 5.83 -2.41
CA LEU A 156 -1.54 5.00 -3.00
C LEU A 156 -1.45 4.97 -4.53
N SER A 157 -1.21 6.12 -5.17
CA SER A 157 -0.99 6.20 -6.61
C SER A 157 0.27 5.46 -7.04
N GLY A 158 1.38 5.63 -6.32
CA GLY A 158 2.64 4.91 -6.60
C GLY A 158 2.47 3.40 -6.50
N ALA A 159 1.75 2.92 -5.47
CA ALA A 159 1.43 1.50 -5.31
C ALA A 159 0.49 0.99 -6.42
N ALA A 160 -0.55 1.74 -6.76
CA ALA A 160 -1.48 1.36 -7.84
C ALA A 160 -0.76 1.25 -9.19
N ILE A 161 0.08 2.24 -9.52
CA ILE A 161 0.87 2.23 -10.76
C ILE A 161 1.84 1.05 -10.75
N ALA A 162 2.58 0.84 -9.66
CA ALA A 162 3.53 -0.27 -9.58
C ALA A 162 2.86 -1.62 -9.84
N VAL A 163 1.70 -1.89 -9.24
CA VAL A 163 0.95 -3.14 -9.44
C VAL A 163 0.47 -3.31 -10.89
N THR A 164 0.22 -2.22 -11.63
CA THR A 164 -0.16 -2.32 -13.05
C THR A 164 1.01 -2.57 -13.99
N VAL A 165 2.24 -2.23 -13.59
CA VAL A 165 3.44 -2.45 -14.41
C VAL A 165 3.92 -3.88 -14.17
N SER A 166 3.52 -4.80 -15.04
CA SER A 166 4.00 -6.18 -15.02
C SER A 166 5.44 -6.26 -15.54
N PHE A 167 6.32 -6.93 -14.79
CA PHE A 167 7.69 -7.30 -15.18
C PHE A 167 7.85 -8.81 -15.10
#